data_AF-A0A9P0DED9-F1
#
_entry.id   AF-A0A9P0DED9-F1
#
_cell.length_a   1.000
_cell.length_b   1.000
_cell.length_c   1.000
_cell.angle_alpha   90.00
_cell.angle_beta   90.00
_cell.angle_gamma   90.00
#
_symmetry.space_group_name_H-M   'P 1'
#
loop_
_entity.id
_entity.type
_entity.pdbx_description
1 polymer ?
#
loop_
_entity_poly.entity_id
_entity_poly.type
_entity_poly.pdbx_seq_one_letter_code
_entity_poly.pdbx_strand_id
1 'polypeptide(L)'
;MVASVIHDKKDDVLLFISQQLQENQPRDDYRELLELSSVFLGNRPTENFTFKTPGPTHHARWLSKAIYSLKIYLFQEQFSLSRAEAPGLRHICIFIVLLYIKAWYCAPSAIHAPRKDLEFMKNLLNYKKINKNISEVASKKFSTHLWYLSEQLICLSLFDDNVSAEIKLRLIESIQKKVKLKILNALM
;
A
#
# COMPACT_ATOMS: atom_id res chain seq x y z
N MET A 1 0.31 19.41 11.91
CA MET A 1 1.32 18.55 11.26
C MET A 1 0.70 17.31 10.61
N VAL A 2 0.02 16.41 11.35
CA VAL A 2 -0.65 15.25 10.73
C VAL A 2 -1.79 15.67 9.79
N ALA A 3 -2.62 16.64 10.19
CA ALA A 3 -3.71 17.16 9.34
C ALA A 3 -3.21 17.84 8.05
N SER A 4 -2.08 18.56 8.09
CA SER A 4 -1.53 19.25 6.91
C SER A 4 -0.89 18.27 5.92
N VAL A 5 -0.17 17.25 6.40
CA VAL A 5 0.40 16.21 5.51
C VAL A 5 -0.68 15.29 4.93
N ILE A 6 -1.76 15.04 5.69
CA ILE A 6 -2.94 14.37 5.15
C ILE A 6 -3.58 15.21 4.05
N HIS A 7 -3.71 16.52 4.24
CA HIS A 7 -4.29 17.42 3.24
C HIS A 7 -3.52 17.37 1.91
N ASP A 8 -2.19 17.43 1.95
CA ASP A 8 -1.35 17.41 0.74
C ASP A 8 -1.45 16.11 -0.08
N LYS A 9 -1.78 14.99 0.58
CA LYS A 9 -1.91 13.67 -0.06
C LYS A 9 -3.35 13.22 -0.27
N LYS A 10 -4.32 13.94 0.28
CA LYS A 10 -5.73 13.56 0.27
C LYS A 10 -6.26 13.46 -1.16
N ASP A 11 -6.01 14.48 -1.97
CA ASP A 11 -6.57 14.55 -3.33
C ASP A 11 -6.00 13.46 -4.24
N ASP A 12 -4.70 13.19 -4.12
CA ASP A 12 -4.02 12.09 -4.82
C ASP A 12 -4.56 10.71 -4.42
N VAL A 13 -4.87 10.50 -3.13
CA VAL A 13 -5.50 9.26 -2.67
C VAL A 13 -6.96 9.17 -3.14
N LEU A 14 -7.73 10.26 -3.08
CA LEU A 14 -9.11 10.28 -3.55
C LEU A 14 -9.21 10.05 -5.06
N LEU A 15 -8.30 10.63 -5.85
CA LEU A 15 -8.21 10.38 -7.28
C LEU A 15 -7.94 8.91 -7.55
N PHE A 16 -6.96 8.32 -6.85
CA PHE A 16 -6.67 6.89 -6.96
C PHE A 16 -7.88 6.02 -6.61
N ILE A 17 -8.55 6.31 -5.50
CA ILE A 17 -9.75 5.58 -5.07
C ILE A 17 -10.85 5.68 -6.14
N SER A 18 -11.08 6.88 -6.67
CA SER A 18 -12.11 7.12 -7.68
C SER A 18 -11.84 6.32 -8.96
N GLN A 19 -10.58 6.27 -9.41
CA GLN A 19 -10.16 5.45 -10.54
C GLN A 19 -10.36 3.96 -10.27
N GLN A 20 -9.93 3.46 -9.10
CA GLN A 20 -10.09 2.04 -8.74
C GLN A 20 -11.57 1.63 -8.61
N LEU A 21 -12.46 2.53 -8.21
CA LEU A 21 -13.89 2.24 -8.12
C LEU A 21 -14.57 2.10 -9.49
N GLN A 22 -13.95 2.58 -10.58
CA GLN A 22 -14.40 2.33 -11.95
C GLN A 22 -13.99 0.95 -12.48
N GLU A 23 -12.97 0.35 -11.87
CA GLU A 23 -12.47 -0.99 -12.24
C GLU A 23 -13.33 -2.09 -11.62
N ASN A 24 -13.39 -3.24 -12.29
CA ASN A 24 -14.04 -4.42 -11.71
C ASN A 24 -13.18 -4.98 -10.58
N GLN A 25 -13.75 -4.99 -9.37
CA GLN A 25 -13.05 -5.48 -8.19
C GLN A 25 -13.21 -7.00 -8.06
N PRO A 26 -12.15 -7.74 -7.70
CA PRO A 26 -12.19 -9.20 -7.67
C PRO A 26 -13.16 -9.73 -6.60
N ARG A 27 -13.43 -8.94 -5.55
CA ARG A 27 -14.34 -9.27 -4.45
C ARG A 27 -14.99 -8.01 -3.88
N ASP A 28 -16.16 -8.18 -3.29
CA ASP A 28 -16.93 -7.12 -2.64
C ASP A 28 -16.19 -6.38 -1.53
N ASP A 29 -15.31 -7.06 -0.79
CA ASP A 29 -14.54 -6.48 0.31
C ASP A 29 -13.45 -5.50 -0.18
N TYR A 30 -13.02 -5.60 -1.44
CA TYR A 30 -12.13 -4.61 -2.05
C TYR A 30 -12.88 -3.30 -2.29
N ARG A 31 -14.03 -3.38 -2.96
CA ARG A 31 -14.87 -2.22 -3.19
C ARG A 31 -15.23 -1.52 -1.88
N GLU A 32 -15.62 -2.28 -0.87
CA GLU A 32 -15.95 -1.74 0.46
C GLU A 32 -14.75 -1.01 1.10
N LEU A 33 -13.54 -1.56 1.03
CA LEU A 33 -12.35 -0.89 1.55
C LEU A 33 -12.14 0.48 0.89
N LEU A 34 -12.31 0.58 -0.43
CA LEU A 34 -12.17 1.84 -1.18
C LEU A 34 -13.23 2.87 -0.76
N GLU A 35 -14.49 2.45 -0.66
CA GLU A 35 -15.60 3.33 -0.27
C GLU A 35 -15.44 3.83 1.16
N LEU A 36 -15.12 2.95 2.12
CA LEU A 36 -14.85 3.34 3.52
C LEU A 36 -13.67 4.32 3.63
N SER A 37 -12.66 4.15 2.79
CA SER A 37 -11.48 5.02 2.78
C SER A 37 -11.80 6.40 2.20
N SER A 38 -12.67 6.46 1.18
CA SER A 38 -13.22 7.71 0.65
C SER A 38 -14.00 8.48 1.73
N VAL A 39 -14.87 7.77 2.46
CA VAL A 39 -15.65 8.35 3.58
C VAL A 39 -14.74 8.83 4.71
N PHE A 40 -13.72 8.04 5.07
CA PHE A 40 -12.73 8.44 6.08
C PHE A 40 -11.99 9.73 5.71
N LEU A 41 -11.74 9.98 4.42
CA LEU A 41 -11.13 11.23 3.93
C LEU A 41 -12.12 12.40 3.88
N GLY A 42 -13.37 12.19 4.27
CA GLY A 42 -14.43 13.20 4.28
C GLY A 42 -15.09 13.41 2.93
N ASN A 43 -14.91 12.50 1.97
CA ASN A 43 -15.67 12.54 0.73
C ASN A 43 -17.06 11.95 0.98
N ARG A 44 -18.10 12.53 0.35
CA ARG A 44 -19.45 12.00 0.52
C ARG A 44 -19.61 10.72 -0.29
N PRO A 45 -20.29 9.70 0.27
CA PRO A 45 -20.63 8.52 -0.50
C PRO A 45 -21.53 8.86 -1.70
N THR A 46 -21.47 8.03 -2.75
CA THR A 46 -22.45 8.05 -3.84
C THR A 46 -23.84 7.63 -3.32
N GLU A 47 -24.91 7.96 -4.05
CA GLU A 47 -26.30 7.74 -3.59
C GLU A 47 -26.63 6.29 -3.18
N ASN A 48 -25.86 5.30 -3.67
CA ASN A 48 -26.06 3.88 -3.39
C ASN A 48 -25.08 3.28 -2.35
N PHE A 49 -24.32 4.10 -1.62
CA PHE A 49 -23.40 3.57 -0.61
C PHE A 49 -24.14 3.21 0.69
N THR A 50 -23.94 1.98 1.13
CA THR A 50 -24.43 1.49 2.42
C THR A 50 -23.30 0.80 3.17
N PHE A 51 -23.19 1.06 4.47
CA PHE A 51 -22.27 0.30 5.32
C PHE A 51 -22.72 -1.16 5.41
N LYS A 52 -21.88 -2.08 4.93
CA LYS A 52 -22.14 -3.52 5.04
C LYS A 52 -21.88 -3.99 6.47
N THR A 53 -22.53 -5.09 6.89
CA THR A 53 -22.19 -5.74 8.16
C THR A 53 -20.77 -6.30 8.11
N PRO A 54 -19.97 -6.18 9.19
CA PRO A 54 -18.63 -6.76 9.22
C PRO A 54 -18.65 -8.29 9.02
N GLY A 55 -17.84 -8.79 8.08
CA GLY A 55 -17.71 -10.23 7.81
C GLY A 55 -16.65 -10.93 8.68
N PRO A 56 -16.55 -12.27 8.65
CA PRO A 56 -15.65 -13.02 9.53
C PRO A 56 -14.18 -12.57 9.48
N THR A 57 -13.56 -12.35 10.64
CA THR A 57 -12.13 -12.02 10.76
C THR A 57 -11.30 -13.25 11.06
N HIS A 58 -10.22 -13.47 10.30
CA HIS A 58 -9.22 -14.49 10.59
C HIS A 58 -7.83 -13.86 10.68
N HIS A 59 -6.91 -14.46 11.43
CA HIS A 59 -5.56 -13.92 11.65
C HIS A 59 -4.80 -13.62 10.34
N ALA A 60 -4.98 -14.45 9.32
CA ALA A 60 -4.34 -14.33 8.00
C ALA A 60 -4.93 -13.26 7.09
N ARG A 61 -6.11 -12.71 7.39
CA ARG A 61 -6.81 -11.75 6.52
C ARG A 61 -6.56 -10.32 6.99
N TRP A 62 -5.51 -9.70 6.46
CA TRP A 62 -5.21 -8.30 6.77
C TRP A 62 -6.25 -7.32 6.20
N LEU A 63 -6.81 -7.58 5.02
CA LEU A 63 -7.87 -6.75 4.41
C LEU A 63 -9.08 -6.60 5.34
N SER A 64 -9.55 -7.68 5.98
CA SER A 64 -10.65 -7.59 6.93
C SER A 64 -10.29 -6.72 8.14
N LYS A 65 -9.06 -6.83 8.66
CA LYS A 65 -8.59 -5.96 9.76
C LYS A 65 -8.58 -4.48 9.35
N ALA A 66 -8.23 -4.17 8.11
CA ALA A 66 -8.27 -2.81 7.58
C ALA A 66 -9.70 -2.26 7.52
N ILE A 67 -10.65 -3.04 6.99
CA ILE A 67 -12.09 -2.70 6.94
C ILE A 67 -12.64 -2.49 8.35
N TYR A 68 -12.35 -3.41 9.27
CA TYR A 68 -12.79 -3.29 10.66
C TYR A 68 -12.22 -2.05 11.34
N SER A 69 -10.93 -1.76 11.14
CA SER A 69 -10.30 -0.57 11.72
C SER A 69 -11.02 0.71 11.27
N LEU A 70 -11.30 0.83 9.95
CA LEU A 70 -12.02 1.97 9.40
C LEU A 70 -13.45 2.07 9.96
N LYS A 71 -14.19 0.96 10.03
CA LYS A 71 -15.55 0.94 10.58
C LYS A 71 -15.57 1.34 12.05
N ILE A 72 -14.71 0.73 12.88
CA ILE A 72 -14.64 1.07 14.31
C ILE A 72 -14.31 2.55 14.46
N TYR A 73 -13.45 3.12 13.62
CA TYR A 73 -13.14 4.54 13.66
C TYR A 73 -14.32 5.43 13.24
N LEU A 74 -15.00 5.09 12.14
CA LEU A 74 -16.15 5.85 11.62
C LEU A 74 -17.34 5.82 12.58
N PHE A 75 -17.53 4.70 13.29
CA PHE A 75 -18.58 4.52 14.29
C PHE A 75 -18.05 4.59 15.72
N GLN A 76 -16.91 5.24 15.96
CA GLN A 76 -16.21 5.20 17.26
C GLN A 76 -17.07 5.65 18.44
N GLU A 77 -18.10 6.48 18.22
CA GLU A 77 -19.06 6.90 19.25
C GLU A 77 -19.93 5.75 19.77
N GLN A 78 -20.09 4.68 18.98
CA GLN A 78 -20.82 3.47 19.36
C GLN A 78 -19.95 2.46 20.13
N PHE A 79 -18.66 2.72 20.27
CA PHE A 79 -17.70 1.82 20.93
C PHE A 79 -17.05 2.47 22.13
N SER A 80 -16.85 1.70 23.20
CA SER A 80 -16.10 2.12 24.38
C SER A 80 -14.59 1.97 24.17
N LEU A 81 -13.99 2.83 23.33
CA LEU A 81 -12.55 2.83 23.12
C LEU A 81 -11.82 3.45 24.31
N SER A 82 -10.76 2.79 24.79
CA SER A 82 -9.88 3.36 25.81
C SER A 82 -9.09 4.56 25.27
N ARG A 83 -8.53 5.35 26.20
CA ARG A 83 -7.66 6.50 25.87
C ARG A 83 -6.43 6.12 25.04
N ALA A 84 -5.99 4.86 25.11
CA ALA A 84 -4.87 4.35 24.32
C ALA A 84 -5.31 3.80 22.96
N GLU A 85 -6.49 3.17 22.88
CA GLU A 85 -6.99 2.56 21.65
C GLU A 85 -7.41 3.59 20.61
N ALA A 86 -8.11 4.66 21.00
CA ALA A 86 -8.62 5.65 20.04
C ALA A 86 -7.51 6.33 19.20
N PRO A 87 -6.39 6.81 19.80
CA PRO A 87 -5.26 7.31 19.01
C PRO A 87 -4.59 6.24 18.15
N GLY A 88 -4.42 5.02 18.69
CA GLY A 88 -3.82 3.90 17.97
C GLY A 88 -4.63 3.53 16.72
N LEU A 89 -5.94 3.40 16.87
CA LEU A 89 -6.89 3.13 15.79
C LEU A 89 -6.84 4.21 14.72
N ARG A 90 -6.82 5.48 15.12
CA ARG A 90 -6.67 6.61 14.20
C ARG A 90 -5.39 6.50 13.37
N HIS A 91 -4.26 6.19 14.01
CA HIS A 91 -2.98 6.04 13.31
C HIS A 91 -2.97 4.88 12.33
N ILE A 92 -3.62 3.76 12.66
CA ILE A 92 -3.81 2.62 11.77
C ILE A 92 -4.69 2.99 10.58
N CYS A 93 -5.81 3.70 10.80
CA CYS A 93 -6.68 4.15 9.70
C CYS A 93 -5.94 5.10 8.73
N ILE A 94 -5.16 6.04 9.26
CA ILE A 94 -4.34 6.94 8.43
C ILE A 94 -3.30 6.13 7.62
N PHE A 95 -2.65 5.15 8.24
CA PHE A 95 -1.70 4.28 7.54
C PHE A 95 -2.39 3.48 6.42
N ILE A 96 -3.58 2.92 6.70
CA ILE A 96 -4.36 2.17 5.73
C ILE A 96 -4.64 3.04 4.50
N VAL A 97 -5.18 4.23 4.73
CA VAL A 97 -5.66 5.12 3.67
C VAL A 97 -4.51 5.75 2.88
N LEU A 98 -3.48 6.26 3.54
CA LEU A 98 -2.41 6.99 2.87
C LEU A 98 -1.37 6.09 2.17
N LEU A 99 -1.21 4.86 2.62
CA LEU A 99 -0.11 3.99 2.18
C LEU A 99 -0.60 2.64 1.68
N TYR A 100 -1.32 1.91 2.55
CA TYR A 100 -1.61 0.51 2.29
C TYR A 100 -2.56 0.31 1.10
N ILE A 101 -3.58 1.15 0.92
CA ILE A 101 -4.52 1.03 -0.21
C ILE A 101 -3.77 1.01 -1.55
N LYS A 102 -2.95 2.02 -1.83
CA LYS A 102 -2.21 2.09 -3.10
C LYS A 102 -1.35 0.85 -3.32
N ALA A 103 -0.65 0.39 -2.27
CA ALA A 103 0.17 -0.82 -2.36
C ALA A 103 -0.67 -2.08 -2.63
N TRP A 104 -1.79 -2.24 -1.93
CA TRP A 104 -2.67 -3.40 -2.04
C TRP A 104 -3.28 -3.55 -3.43
N TYR A 105 -3.82 -2.47 -3.99
CA TYR A 105 -4.48 -2.49 -5.30
C TYR A 105 -3.50 -2.57 -6.46
N CYS A 106 -2.24 -2.17 -6.27
CA CYS A 106 -1.19 -2.35 -7.28
C CYS A 106 -0.50 -3.73 -7.21
N ALA A 107 -0.64 -4.45 -6.10
CA ALA A 107 0.08 -5.71 -5.83
C ALA A 107 -0.12 -6.82 -6.90
N PRO A 108 -1.28 -6.95 -7.58
CA PRO A 108 -1.45 -7.98 -8.60
C PRO A 108 -0.59 -7.81 -9.86
N SER A 109 -0.02 -6.63 -10.12
CA SER A 109 0.78 -6.40 -11.33
C SER A 109 2.24 -6.79 -11.14
N ALA A 110 2.63 -7.93 -11.71
CA ALA A 110 4.02 -8.38 -11.69
C ALA A 110 4.99 -7.45 -12.45
N ILE A 111 4.51 -6.82 -13.53
CA ILE A 111 5.29 -5.87 -14.34
C ILE A 111 5.64 -4.62 -13.50
N HIS A 112 4.67 -4.10 -12.76
CA HIS A 112 4.84 -2.88 -11.96
C HIS A 112 5.45 -3.14 -10.58
N ALA A 113 5.39 -4.38 -10.09
CA ALA A 113 5.75 -4.75 -8.72
C ALA A 113 7.11 -4.20 -8.28
N PRO A 114 8.21 -4.33 -9.06
CA PRO A 114 9.51 -3.82 -8.63
C PRO A 114 9.54 -2.33 -8.33
N ARG A 115 8.99 -1.51 -9.23
CA ARG A 115 8.95 -0.06 -9.07
C ARG A 115 8.01 0.31 -7.93
N LYS A 116 6.83 -0.31 -7.87
CA LYS A 116 5.79 -0.03 -6.86
C LYS A 116 6.24 -0.40 -5.46
N ASP A 117 6.96 -1.48 -5.29
CA ASP A 117 7.48 -1.90 -3.99
C ASP A 117 8.61 -0.99 -3.51
N LEU A 118 9.52 -0.57 -4.40
CA LEU A 118 10.53 0.42 -4.06
C LEU A 118 9.90 1.79 -3.74
N GLU A 119 8.86 2.18 -4.46
CA GLU A 119 8.06 3.38 -4.18
C GLU A 119 7.38 3.28 -2.81
N PHE A 120 6.77 2.13 -2.51
CA PHE A 120 6.14 1.88 -1.21
C PHE A 120 7.14 1.93 -0.07
N MET A 121 8.34 1.33 -0.24
CA MET A 121 9.42 1.43 0.75
C MET A 121 9.85 2.88 0.99
N LYS A 122 10.01 3.69 -0.06
CA LYS A 122 10.29 5.14 0.08
C LYS A 122 9.17 5.86 0.83
N ASN A 123 7.92 5.53 0.51
CA ASN A 123 6.75 6.10 1.18
C ASN A 123 6.68 5.73 2.66
N LEU A 124 7.01 4.49 3.02
CA LEU A 124 7.11 4.04 4.42
C LEU A 124 8.20 4.81 5.18
N LEU A 125 9.38 5.01 4.58
CA LEU A 125 10.46 5.79 5.20
C LEU A 125 10.06 7.27 5.38
N ASN A 126 9.42 7.86 4.38
CA ASN A 126 8.91 9.24 4.47
C ASN A 126 7.78 9.38 5.51
N TYR A 127 7.01 8.32 5.74
CA TYR A 127 5.95 8.29 6.74
C TYR A 127 6.46 8.43 8.18
N LYS A 128 7.78 8.31 8.41
CA LYS A 128 8.43 8.60 9.69
C LYS A 128 8.09 10.01 10.21
N LYS A 129 7.85 10.97 9.31
CA LYS A 129 7.42 12.34 9.63
C LYS A 129 6.01 12.43 10.23
N ILE A 130 5.17 11.43 9.99
CA ILE A 130 3.79 11.35 10.48
C ILE A 130 3.70 10.43 11.70
N ASN A 131 4.26 9.22 11.59
CA ASN A 131 4.33 8.27 12.70
C ASN A 131 5.59 7.41 12.58
N LYS A 132 6.58 7.73 13.43
CA LYS A 132 7.88 7.06 13.48
C LYS A 132 7.76 5.55 13.75
N ASN A 133 6.95 5.17 14.74
CA ASN A 133 6.84 3.76 15.14
C ASN A 133 6.26 2.89 14.02
N ILE A 134 5.14 3.31 13.42
CA ILE A 134 4.52 2.58 12.30
C ILE A 134 5.50 2.52 11.12
N SER A 135 6.15 3.64 10.77
CA SER A 135 7.15 3.68 9.70
C SER A 135 8.26 2.67 9.93
N GLU A 136 8.86 2.63 11.12
CA GLU A 136 10.00 1.75 11.43
C GLU A 136 9.59 0.27 11.43
N VAL A 137 8.48 -0.08 12.09
CA VAL A 137 7.97 -1.46 12.13
C VAL A 137 7.56 -1.94 10.73
N ALA A 138 6.80 -1.14 9.99
CA ALA A 138 6.34 -1.51 8.65
C ALA A 138 7.50 -1.61 7.66
N SER A 139 8.46 -0.67 7.67
CA SER A 139 9.64 -0.70 6.79
C SER A 139 10.51 -1.92 7.07
N LYS A 140 10.75 -2.23 8.35
CA LYS A 140 11.51 -3.42 8.75
C LYS A 140 10.80 -4.70 8.33
N LYS A 141 9.48 -4.78 8.45
CA LYS A 141 8.74 -5.96 8.01
C LYS A 141 8.76 -6.06 6.48
N PHE A 142 8.49 -4.96 5.79
CA PHE A 142 8.42 -4.93 4.33
C PHE A 142 9.76 -5.28 3.66
N SER A 143 10.90 -4.87 4.24
CA SER A 143 12.21 -5.24 3.70
C SER A 143 12.46 -6.76 3.66
N THR A 144 11.83 -7.53 4.56
CA THR A 144 11.90 -9.01 4.51
C THR A 144 11.07 -9.63 3.37
N HIS A 145 10.19 -8.84 2.74
CA HIS A 145 9.36 -9.26 1.62
C HIS A 145 9.93 -8.84 0.26
N LEU A 146 11.05 -8.09 0.23
CA LEU A 146 11.73 -7.68 -1.01
C LEU A 146 12.65 -8.75 -1.61
N TRP A 147 12.63 -9.97 -1.07
CA TRP A 147 13.48 -11.09 -1.50
C TRP A 147 13.26 -11.47 -2.98
N TYR A 148 12.07 -11.20 -3.52
CA TYR A 148 11.73 -11.49 -4.91
C TYR A 148 12.34 -10.48 -5.89
N LEU A 149 12.93 -9.36 -5.43
CA LEU A 149 13.69 -8.44 -6.29
C LEU A 149 15.05 -9.04 -6.68
N SER A 150 15.01 -10.23 -7.26
CA SER A 150 16.14 -10.99 -7.78
C SER A 150 16.48 -10.54 -9.20
N GLU A 151 17.67 -10.93 -9.67
CA GLU A 151 18.13 -10.63 -11.04
C GLU A 151 17.18 -11.15 -12.12
N GLN A 152 16.49 -12.27 -11.88
CA GLN A 152 15.56 -12.84 -12.85
C GLN A 152 14.20 -12.13 -12.83
N LEU A 153 13.66 -11.90 -11.63
CA LEU A 153 12.30 -11.36 -11.49
C LEU A 153 12.25 -9.85 -11.74
N ILE A 154 13.34 -9.13 -11.47
CA ILE A 154 13.44 -7.69 -11.75
C ILE A 154 13.31 -7.40 -13.25
N CYS A 155 13.63 -8.34 -14.14
CA CYS A 155 13.47 -8.19 -15.58
C CYS A 155 12.03 -7.92 -16.01
N LEU A 156 11.02 -8.31 -15.21
CA LEU A 156 9.63 -7.97 -15.49
C LEU A 156 9.39 -6.45 -15.53
N SER A 157 10.19 -5.67 -14.80
CA SER A 157 10.12 -4.20 -14.85
C SER A 157 10.59 -3.59 -16.18
N LEU A 158 11.24 -4.37 -17.06
CA LEU A 158 11.57 -3.90 -18.41
C LEU A 158 10.31 -3.64 -19.25
N PHE A 159 9.19 -4.27 -18.91
CA PHE A 159 7.89 -4.08 -19.54
C PHE A 159 7.04 -2.98 -18.85
N ASP A 160 7.54 -2.34 -17.78
CA ASP A 160 6.83 -1.22 -17.16
C ASP A 160 7.11 0.06 -17.94
N ASP A 161 6.06 0.65 -18.52
CA ASP A 161 6.15 1.90 -19.29
C ASP A 161 6.53 3.11 -18.43
N ASN A 162 6.35 3.01 -17.10
CA ASN A 162 6.74 4.04 -16.15
C ASN A 162 8.22 3.96 -15.74
N VAL A 163 8.96 2.96 -16.24
CA VAL A 163 10.41 2.87 -16.05
C VAL A 163 11.09 3.48 -17.28
N SER A 164 11.93 4.49 -17.08
CA SER A 164 12.60 5.15 -18.20
C SER A 164 13.55 4.22 -18.94
N ALA A 165 13.75 4.46 -20.24
CA ALA A 165 14.70 3.70 -21.05
C ALA A 165 16.11 3.69 -20.45
N GLU A 166 16.54 4.81 -19.86
CA GLU A 166 17.82 4.93 -19.14
C GLU A 166 17.91 3.95 -17.96
N ILE A 167 16.87 3.84 -17.13
CA ILE A 167 16.84 2.90 -16.01
C ILE A 167 16.83 1.46 -16.53
N LYS A 168 16.07 1.17 -17.60
CA LYS A 168 16.04 -0.16 -18.23
C LYS A 168 17.42 -0.58 -18.73
N LEU A 169 18.15 0.31 -19.40
CA LEU A 169 19.51 0.05 -19.88
C LEU A 169 20.48 -0.22 -18.71
N ARG A 170 20.47 0.63 -17.69
CA ARG A 170 21.31 0.43 -16.48
C ARG A 170 21.01 -0.88 -15.76
N LEU A 171 19.73 -1.27 -15.73
CA LEU A 171 19.31 -2.55 -15.16
C LEU A 171 19.93 -3.73 -15.94
N ILE A 172 19.84 -3.71 -17.26
CA ILE A 172 20.41 -4.74 -18.14
C ILE A 172 21.92 -4.84 -17.96
N GLU A 173 22.63 -3.71 -17.98
CA GLU A 173 24.09 -3.66 -17.76
C GLU A 173 24.48 -4.25 -16.40
N SER A 174 23.73 -3.91 -15.35
CA SER A 174 23.97 -4.40 -13.99
C SER A 174 23.76 -5.92 -13.90
N ILE A 175 22.73 -6.45 -14.54
CA ILE A 175 22.44 -7.89 -14.61
C ILE A 175 23.57 -8.60 -15.37
N GLN A 176 23.95 -8.11 -16.55
CA GLN A 176 25.02 -8.71 -17.35
C GLN A 176 26.36 -8.75 -16.59
N LYS A 177 26.71 -7.67 -15.90
CA LYS A 177 27.92 -7.61 -15.07
C LYS A 177 27.90 -8.68 -13.98
N LYS A 178 26.77 -8.85 -13.30
CA LYS A 178 26.62 -9.81 -12.20
C LYS A 178 26.62 -11.27 -12.70
N VAL A 179 26.02 -11.54 -13.86
CA VAL A 179 26.08 -12.86 -14.51
C VAL A 179 27.52 -13.21 -14.90
N LYS A 180 28.26 -12.27 -15.51
CA LYS A 180 29.68 -12.48 -15.84
C LYS A 180 30.51 -12.82 -14.59
N LEU A 181 30.31 -12.08 -13.49
CA LEU A 181 30.96 -12.35 -12.21
C LEU A 181 30.64 -13.75 -11.66
N LYS A 182 29.37 -14.18 -11.74
CA LYS A 182 28.96 -15.52 -11.30
C LYS A 182 29.63 -16.62 -12.12
N ILE A 183 29.71 -16.45 -13.44
CA ILE A 183 30.37 -17.43 -14.33
C ILE A 183 31.86 -17.50 -14.01
N LEU A 184 32.54 -16.35 -13.85
CA LEU A 184 33.97 -16.30 -13.51
C LEU A 184 34.25 -17.03 -12.18
N ASN A 185 33.44 -16.78 -11.16
CA ASN A 185 33.57 -17.40 -9.85
C ASN A 185 33.24 -18.91 -9.84
N ALA A 186 32.52 -19.42 -10.84
CA ALA A 186 32.22 -20.85 -10.97
C ALA A 186 33.29 -21.62 -11.75
N LEU A 187 34.19 -20.91 -12.45
CA LEU A 187 35.30 -21.47 -13.23
C LEU A 187 36.64 -21.42 -12.47
N MET A 188 36.67 -20.78 -11.30
CA MET A 188 37.79 -20.75 -10.34
C MET A 188 37.52 -21.74 -9.21
#